data_AF-Q64D80-F1
#
_entry.id   AF-Q64D80-F1
#
_cell.length_a   1.000
_cell.length_b   1.000
_cell.length_c   1.000
_cell.angle_alpha   90.00
_cell.angle_beta   90.00
_cell.angle_gamma   90.00
#
_symmetry.space_group_name_H-M   'P 1'
#
loop_
_entity.id
_entity.type
_entity.pdbx_description
1 polymer ?
#
loop_
_entity_poly.entity_id
_entity_poly.type
_entity_poly.pdbx_seq_one_letter_code
_entity_poly.pdbx_strand_id
1 'polypeptide(L)'
;MFQVTITPAAGKKLIAKAITQHADVKKVLSSGTVEIIAGTTNGYVAEEIITELEAVSLLSGANAALIAGGGVCGAEGSVWLAINGQPDELKSIKGIINSIQNEPAFTLQ
;
A
#
# COMPACT_ATOMS: atom_id res chain seq x y z
N MET A 1 14.17 11.19 30.61
CA MET A 1 12.74 11.06 30.26
C MET A 1 12.44 12.13 29.22
N PHE A 2 11.80 11.78 28.11
CA PHE A 2 11.33 12.75 27.12
C PHE A 2 9.83 12.57 26.91
N GLN A 3 9.13 13.66 26.63
CA GLN A 3 7.72 13.65 26.27
C GLN A 3 7.59 14.21 24.86
N VAL A 4 6.71 13.62 24.06
CA VAL A 4 6.44 14.04 22.69
C VAL A 4 4.94 13.91 22.43
N THR A 5 4.38 14.88 21.69
CA THR A 5 3.02 14.81 21.18
C THR A 5 3.06 14.26 19.75
N ILE A 6 2.22 13.29 19.44
CA ILE A 6 2.07 12.73 18.09
C ILE A 6 0.63 12.90 17.62
N THR A 7 0.45 13.06 16.30
CA THR A 7 -0.89 13.09 15.70
C THR A 7 -1.51 11.69 15.72
N PRO A 8 -2.85 11.56 15.64
CA PRO A 8 -3.49 10.25 15.51
C PRO A 8 -2.97 9.43 14.32
N ALA A 9 -2.65 10.05 13.17
CA ALA A 9 -2.06 9.38 12.02
C ALA A 9 -0.67 8.82 12.32
N ALA A 10 0.19 9.62 12.99
CA ALA A 10 1.50 9.16 13.41
C ALA A 10 1.42 8.00 14.43
N GLY A 11 0.45 8.04 15.35
CA GLY A 11 0.18 6.95 16.29
C GLY A 11 -0.22 5.65 15.59
N LYS A 12 -1.10 5.71 14.57
CA LYS A 12 -1.48 4.54 13.77
C LYS A 12 -0.30 3.95 13.01
N LYS A 13 0.54 4.81 12.41
CA LYS A 13 1.76 4.37 11.73
C LYS A 13 2.78 3.76 12.68
N LEU A 14 2.89 4.26 13.91
CA LEU A 14 3.73 3.67 14.95
C LEU A 14 3.26 2.26 15.32
N ILE A 15 1.95 2.06 15.47
CA ILE A 15 1.35 0.73 15.71
C ILE A 15 1.63 -0.21 14.53
N ALA A 16 1.43 0.24 13.28
CA ALA A 16 1.68 -0.56 12.10
C ALA A 16 3.14 -1.06 12.03
N LYS A 17 4.11 -0.18 12.32
CA LYS A 17 5.52 -0.54 12.43
C LYS A 17 5.80 -1.57 13.52
N ALA A 18 5.12 -1.47 14.66
CA ALA A 18 5.29 -2.46 15.72
C ALA A 18 4.72 -3.84 15.32
N ILE A 19 3.58 -3.87 14.62
CA ILE A 19 2.92 -5.10 14.16
C ILE A 19 3.82 -5.87 13.19
N THR A 20 4.41 -5.21 12.18
CA THR A 20 5.30 -5.90 11.22
C THR A 20 6.61 -6.39 11.85
N GLN A 21 6.97 -5.88 13.03
CA GLN A 21 8.11 -6.36 13.80
C GLN A 21 7.76 -7.52 14.77
N HIS A 22 6.48 -7.76 15.03
CA HIS A 22 6.02 -8.80 15.95
C HIS A 22 6.41 -10.20 15.47
N ALA A 23 6.98 -11.02 16.36
CA ALA A 23 7.57 -12.31 16.00
C ALA A 23 6.56 -13.26 15.31
N ASP A 24 5.35 -13.36 15.86
CA ASP A 24 4.31 -14.21 15.27
C ASP A 24 3.82 -13.70 13.91
N VAL A 25 3.77 -12.37 13.73
CA VAL A 25 3.37 -11.77 12.44
C VAL A 25 4.40 -12.08 11.39
N LYS A 26 5.70 -11.87 11.66
CA LYS A 26 6.79 -12.24 10.74
C LYS A 26 6.75 -13.70 10.34
N LYS A 27 6.50 -14.59 11.31
CA LYS A 27 6.40 -16.03 11.04
C LYS A 27 5.26 -16.32 10.07
N VAL A 28 4.05 -15.81 10.34
CA VAL A 28 2.86 -16.05 9.52
C VAL A 28 2.99 -15.40 8.13
N LEU A 29 3.64 -14.25 8.00
CA LEU A 29 3.90 -13.62 6.69
C LEU A 29 4.69 -14.52 5.73
N SER A 30 5.52 -15.43 6.25
CA SER A 30 6.34 -16.32 5.42
C SER A 30 5.63 -17.61 4.99
N SER A 31 4.66 -18.09 5.76
CA SER A 31 4.15 -19.46 5.61
C SER A 31 2.69 -19.67 6.03
N GLY A 32 1.93 -18.60 6.24
CA GLY A 32 0.55 -18.67 6.68
C GLY A 32 -0.31 -17.57 6.08
N THR A 33 -1.52 -17.42 6.62
CA THR A 33 -2.49 -16.43 6.16
C THR A 33 -2.57 -15.29 7.16
N VAL A 34 -2.41 -14.05 6.67
CA VAL A 34 -2.71 -12.84 7.44
C VAL A 34 -4.04 -12.29 6.95
N GLU A 35 -5.00 -12.16 7.86
CA GLU A 35 -6.28 -11.50 7.58
C GLU A 35 -6.24 -10.07 8.11
N ILE A 36 -6.48 -9.10 7.21
CA ILE A 36 -6.53 -7.68 7.55
C ILE A 36 -7.97 -7.21 7.37
N ILE A 37 -8.63 -6.86 8.46
CA ILE A 37 -10.02 -6.39 8.45
C ILE A 37 -10.11 -4.87 8.21
N ALA A 38 -11.32 -4.37 7.95
CA ALA A 38 -11.55 -2.94 7.76
C ALA A 38 -11.12 -2.10 8.99
N GLY A 39 -10.48 -0.96 8.74
CA GLY A 39 -10.09 -0.02 9.77
C GLY A 39 -8.92 0.86 9.32
N THR A 40 -8.91 2.13 9.74
CA THR A 40 -7.87 3.06 9.27
C THR A 40 -6.46 2.68 9.74
N THR A 41 -6.31 2.07 10.93
CA THR A 41 -5.01 1.54 11.40
C THR A 41 -4.57 0.32 10.59
N ASN A 42 -5.52 -0.53 10.20
CA ASN A 42 -5.25 -1.73 9.42
C ASN A 42 -4.78 -1.38 7.99
N GLY A 43 -5.25 -0.25 7.44
CA GLY A 43 -4.69 0.32 6.22
C GLY A 43 -3.18 0.56 6.33
N TYR A 44 -2.71 1.22 7.40
CA TYR A 44 -1.28 1.41 7.64
C TYR A 44 -0.53 0.08 7.84
N VAL A 45 -1.15 -0.95 8.43
CA VAL A 45 -0.54 -2.28 8.56
C VAL A 45 -0.36 -2.92 7.20
N ALA A 46 -1.39 -2.86 6.33
CA ALA A 46 -1.31 -3.37 4.97
C ALA A 46 -0.19 -2.66 4.18
N GLU A 47 -0.09 -1.33 4.29
CA GLU A 47 0.97 -0.52 3.67
C GLU A 47 2.39 -0.92 4.11
N GLU A 48 2.58 -1.33 5.37
CA GLU A 48 3.89 -1.78 5.86
C GLU A 48 4.20 -3.24 5.47
N ILE A 49 3.22 -4.00 4.95
CA ILE A 49 3.37 -5.39 4.51
C ILE A 49 3.61 -5.47 2.99
N ILE A 50 2.83 -4.73 2.19
CA ILE A 50 2.97 -4.64 0.73
C ILE A 50 2.84 -3.17 0.31
N THR A 51 3.83 -2.71 -0.45
CA THR A 51 3.83 -1.40 -1.11
C THR A 51 3.18 -1.47 -2.50
N GLU A 52 2.80 -0.33 -3.06
CA GLU A 52 2.29 -0.25 -4.45
C GLU A 52 3.31 -0.80 -5.48
N LEU A 53 4.60 -0.63 -5.20
CA LEU A 53 5.67 -1.14 -6.06
C LEU A 53 5.73 -2.66 -6.05
N GLU A 54 5.65 -3.26 -4.86
CA GLU A 54 5.59 -4.70 -4.69
C GLU A 54 4.29 -5.27 -5.26
N ALA A 55 3.16 -4.57 -5.12
CA ALA A 55 1.89 -4.98 -5.70
C ALA A 55 1.98 -5.13 -7.22
N VAL A 56 2.63 -4.18 -7.92
CA VAL A 56 2.87 -4.30 -9.38
C VAL A 56 3.67 -5.56 -9.71
N SER A 57 4.73 -5.84 -8.95
CA SER A 57 5.57 -7.02 -9.16
C SER A 57 4.82 -8.32 -8.87
N LEU A 58 4.09 -8.40 -7.77
CA LEU A 58 3.32 -9.60 -7.39
C LEU A 58 2.19 -9.91 -8.37
N LEU A 59 1.52 -8.89 -8.91
CA LEU A 59 0.37 -9.07 -9.80
C LEU A 59 0.74 -9.36 -11.25
N SER A 60 1.94 -8.96 -11.68
CA SER A 60 2.28 -8.99 -13.11
C SER A 60 3.68 -9.46 -13.45
N GLY A 61 4.61 -9.55 -12.50
CA GLY A 61 6.04 -9.75 -12.75
C GLY A 61 6.80 -8.48 -13.15
N ALA A 62 6.09 -7.39 -13.52
CA ALA A 62 6.72 -6.13 -13.89
C ALA A 62 7.38 -5.42 -12.70
N ASN A 63 8.39 -4.61 -12.97
CA ASN A 63 9.03 -3.77 -11.97
C ASN A 63 8.44 -2.36 -11.98
N ALA A 64 8.21 -1.78 -10.80
CA ALA A 64 7.74 -0.42 -10.64
C ALA A 64 8.77 0.45 -9.91
N ALA A 65 8.84 1.72 -10.29
CA ALA A 65 9.62 2.74 -9.60
C ALA A 65 8.79 4.02 -9.42
N LEU A 66 8.89 4.64 -8.24
CA LEU A 66 8.31 5.95 -7.98
C LEU A 66 9.11 7.02 -8.74
N ILE A 67 8.45 7.79 -9.60
CA ILE A 67 9.08 8.86 -10.40
C ILE A 67 8.76 10.24 -9.83
N ALA A 68 7.54 10.44 -9.34
CA ALA A 68 7.11 11.70 -8.74
C ALA A 68 5.95 11.48 -7.77
N GLY A 69 5.73 12.44 -6.88
CA GLY A 69 4.52 12.57 -6.08
C GLY A 69 4.05 14.02 -6.07
N GLY A 70 2.76 14.25 -5.91
CA GLY A 70 2.22 15.61 -5.97
C GLY A 70 0.71 15.69 -5.87
N GLY A 71 0.19 16.90 -6.05
CA GLY A 71 -1.25 17.18 -6.03
C GLY A 71 -1.95 16.83 -7.35
N VAL A 72 -3.09 16.16 -7.31
CA VAL A 72 -4.07 16.08 -8.41
C VAL A 72 -5.32 16.88 -8.06
N CYS A 73 -6.01 17.42 -9.07
CA CYS A 73 -7.37 17.99 -9.02
C CYS A 73 -7.78 18.83 -7.78
N GLY A 74 -6.87 19.55 -7.12
CA GLY A 74 -7.15 20.28 -5.87
C GLY A 74 -6.14 20.08 -4.74
N ALA A 75 -4.94 19.57 -5.07
CA ALA A 75 -3.85 19.23 -4.14
C ALA A 75 -4.07 17.92 -3.35
N GLU A 76 -4.83 16.99 -3.91
CA GLU A 76 -4.94 15.62 -3.42
C GLU A 76 -3.64 14.86 -3.69
N GLY A 77 -3.10 14.15 -2.70
CA GLY A 77 -1.85 13.41 -2.88
C GLY A 77 -1.98 12.31 -3.94
N SER A 78 -1.03 12.26 -4.87
CA SER A 78 -0.88 11.22 -5.88
C SER A 78 0.58 10.85 -6.08
N VAL A 79 0.80 9.70 -6.74
CA VAL A 79 2.11 9.22 -7.15
C VAL A 79 2.11 8.88 -8.63
N TRP A 80 3.27 9.05 -9.25
CA TRP A 80 3.55 8.62 -10.62
C TRP A 80 4.51 7.44 -10.58
N LEU A 81 4.04 6.29 -11.05
CA LEU A 81 4.84 5.06 -11.13
C LEU A 81 5.30 4.83 -12.56
N ALA A 82 6.60 4.63 -12.76
CA ALA A 82 7.12 4.03 -13.98
C ALA A 82 7.10 2.51 -13.83
N ILE A 83 6.45 1.83 -14.76
CA ILE A 83 6.36 0.37 -14.78
C ILE A 83 7.08 -0.15 -16.01
N ASN A 84 8.04 -1.06 -15.80
CA ASN A 84 8.84 -1.68 -16.84
C ASN A 84 8.79 -3.21 -16.73
N GLY A 85 8.66 -3.89 -17.87
CA GLY A 85 8.52 -5.33 -17.94
C GLY A 85 8.35 -5.82 -19.37
N GLN A 86 8.17 -7.13 -19.54
CA GLN A 86 7.85 -7.75 -20.81
C GLN A 86 6.44 -7.33 -21.30
N PRO A 87 6.16 -7.42 -22.62
CA PRO A 87 4.88 -6.98 -23.18
C PRO A 87 3.64 -7.58 -22.49
N ASP A 88 3.70 -8.85 -22.11
CA ASP A 88 2.59 -9.54 -21.45
C ASP A 88 2.41 -9.10 -19.98
N GLU A 89 3.51 -8.85 -19.26
CA GLU A 89 3.49 -8.30 -17.90
C GLU A 89 2.85 -6.90 -17.90
N LEU A 90 3.28 -6.06 -18.84
CA LEU A 90 2.74 -4.70 -19.03
C LEU A 90 1.28 -4.73 -19.45
N LYS A 91 0.86 -5.68 -20.29
CA LYS A 91 -0.54 -5.85 -20.67
C LYS A 91 -1.39 -6.27 -19.47
N SER A 92 -0.89 -7.20 -18.66
CA SER A 92 -1.56 -7.66 -17.44
C SER A 92 -1.79 -6.52 -16.45
N ILE A 93 -0.73 -5.81 -16.06
CA ILE A 93 -0.83 -4.74 -15.05
C ILE A 93 -1.68 -3.56 -15.54
N LYS A 94 -1.60 -3.21 -16.84
CA LYS A 94 -2.48 -2.18 -17.42
C LYS A 94 -3.95 -2.58 -17.33
N GLY A 95 -4.27 -3.85 -17.55
CA GLY A 95 -5.63 -4.38 -17.38
C GLY A 95 -6.15 -4.16 -15.97
N ILE A 96 -5.34 -4.51 -14.95
CA ILE A 96 -5.69 -4.37 -13.54
C ILE A 96 -5.82 -2.89 -13.12
N ILE A 97 -4.84 -2.05 -13.48
CA ILE A 97 -4.88 -0.61 -13.16
C ILE A 97 -6.14 0.03 -13.76
N ASN A 98 -6.46 -0.29 -15.02
CA ASN A 98 -7.64 0.25 -15.67
C ASN A 98 -8.95 -0.18 -14.98
N SER A 99 -9.00 -1.35 -14.34
CA SER A 99 -10.20 -1.79 -13.62
C SER A 99 -10.40 -1.08 -12.28
N ILE A 100 -9.33 -0.54 -11.67
CA ILE A 100 -9.39 0.04 -10.31
C ILE A 100 -9.19 1.56 -10.25
N GLN A 101 -8.51 2.18 -11.22
CA GLN A 101 -8.08 3.60 -11.14
C GLN A 101 -9.22 4.63 -11.03
N ASN A 102 -10.45 4.23 -11.36
CA ASN A 102 -11.65 5.07 -11.31
C ASN A 102 -12.69 4.55 -10.28
N GLU A 103 -12.26 3.72 -9.32
CA GLU A 103 -13.16 3.28 -8.24
C GLU A 103 -13.65 4.49 -7.43
N PRO A 104 -14.97 4.60 -7.17
CA PRO A 104 -15.49 5.68 -6.35
C PRO A 104 -15.08 5.49 -4.89
N ALA A 105 -14.97 6.59 -4.15
CA ALA A 105 -14.79 6.54 -2.71
C ALA A 105 -15.93 5.73 -2.07
N PHE A 106 -15.60 4.88 -1.11
CA PHE A 106 -16.59 4.13 -0.34
C PHE A 106 -17.57 5.09 0.34
N THR A 107 -18.87 4.84 0.18
CA THR A 107 -19.94 5.58 0.86
C THR A 107 -20.73 4.64 1.76
N LEU A 108 -21.10 5.12 2.95
CA LEU A 108 -22.07 4.42 3.80
C LEU A 108 -23.46 4.58 3.16
N GLN A 109 -24.17 3.47 2.99
CA GLN A 109 -25.58 3.46 2.57
C GLN A 109 -26.50 3.90 3.72
#